data_AF-A0A482WPT3-F1
#
_entry.id   AF-A0A482WPT3-F1
#
_cell.length_a   1.000
_cell.length_b   1.000
_cell.length_c   1.000
_cell.angle_alpha   90.00
_cell.angle_beta   90.00
_cell.angle_gamma   90.00
#
_symmetry.space_group_name_H-M   'P 1'
#
loop_
_entity.id
_entity.type
_entity.pdbx_description
1 polymer ?
#
loop_
_entity_poly.entity_id
_entity_poly.type
_entity_poly.pdbx_seq_one_letter_code
_entity_poly.pdbx_strand_id
1 'polypeptide(L)'
;MVWCPEVLLTQVLSQVHYIPDSWRGKAHTSKVRQEFAQLFQFKAIYLLSELLSPIVTPLVLLFYIKPKALDIVDFYRNFTVEVVGVGDVCSFAQMDVRRHGNPMWQSAPAAEPNPPPPNQYTQVSVCLSSSIILFVHEI
;
A
#
# COMPACT_ATOMS: atom_id res chain seq x y z
N MET A 1 -1.48 -35.82 1.75
CA MET A 1 -1.35 -34.37 1.53
C MET A 1 -0.67 -33.78 2.76
N VAL A 2 0.50 -33.14 2.61
CA VAL A 2 1.24 -32.54 3.74
C VAL A 2 0.68 -31.14 4.02
N TRP A 3 0.28 -30.87 5.26
CA TRP A 3 -0.34 -29.60 5.66
C TRP A 3 0.68 -28.69 6.35
N CYS A 4 1.26 -27.75 5.60
CA CYS A 4 2.22 -26.75 6.10
C CYS A 4 1.83 -25.34 5.61
N PRO A 5 0.76 -24.73 6.16
CA PRO A 5 0.21 -23.46 5.65
C PRO A 5 1.19 -22.28 5.77
N GLU A 6 2.05 -22.26 6.79
CA GLU A 6 3.05 -21.20 6.99
C GLU A 6 4.11 -21.20 5.87
N VAL A 7 4.62 -22.37 5.50
CA VAL A 7 5.64 -22.49 4.44
C VAL A 7 5.06 -22.09 3.08
N LEU A 8 3.85 -22.58 2.79
CA LEU A 8 3.17 -22.28 1.53
C LEU A 8 2.81 -20.79 1.41
N LEU A 9 2.28 -20.19 2.48
CA LEU A 9 1.96 -18.77 2.49
C LEU A 9 3.23 -17.93 2.34
N THR A 10 4.31 -18.26 3.06
CA THR A 10 5.58 -17.54 2.96
C THR A 10 6.16 -17.59 1.54
N GLN A 11 6.07 -18.74 0.87
CA GLN A 11 6.54 -18.88 -0.51
C GLN A 11 5.75 -17.99 -1.48
N VAL A 12 4.42 -17.96 -1.38
CA VAL A 12 3.60 -17.08 -2.24
C VAL A 12 3.84 -15.61 -1.92
N LEU A 13 3.92 -15.25 -0.65
CA LEU A 13 4.18 -13.87 -0.22
C LEU A 13 5.56 -13.38 -0.62
N SER A 14 6.55 -14.27 -0.77
CA SER A 14 7.86 -13.93 -1.31
C SER A 14 7.81 -13.40 -2.74
N GLN A 15 6.73 -13.66 -3.50
CA GLN A 15 6.54 -13.18 -4.87
C GLN A 15 5.65 -11.93 -4.93
N VAL A 16 4.70 -11.81 -4.01
CA VAL A 16 3.78 -10.66 -3.93
C VAL A 16 4.41 -9.47 -3.20
N HIS A 17 5.41 -9.74 -2.36
CA HIS A 17 6.17 -8.74 -1.61
C HIS A 17 5.31 -7.81 -0.75
N TYR A 18 4.19 -8.33 -0.26
CA TYR A 18 3.32 -7.64 0.68
C TYR A 18 2.83 -8.63 1.74
N ILE A 19 3.27 -8.45 2.99
CA ILE A 19 2.77 -9.20 4.14
C ILE A 19 2.39 -8.23 5.26
N PRO A 20 1.10 -8.12 5.62
CA PRO A 20 0.72 -7.33 6.79
C PRO A 20 1.20 -8.02 8.07
N ASP A 21 1.60 -7.23 9.06
CA ASP A 21 2.15 -7.74 10.33
C ASP A 21 1.18 -8.65 11.08
N SER A 22 -0.12 -8.47 10.87
CA SER A 22 -1.18 -9.28 11.46
C SER A 22 -1.17 -10.74 11.00
N TRP A 23 -0.51 -11.07 9.89
CA TRP A 23 -0.48 -12.42 9.31
C TRP A 23 0.68 -13.27 9.81
N ARG A 24 1.76 -12.66 10.32
CA ARG A 24 2.96 -13.37 10.77
C ARG A 24 2.62 -14.37 11.89
N GLY A 25 2.94 -15.64 11.68
CA GLY A 25 2.71 -16.73 12.64
C GLY A 25 1.23 -17.13 12.83
N LYS A 26 0.33 -16.63 11.98
CA LYS A 26 -1.12 -16.88 12.05
C LYS A 26 -1.69 -17.43 10.74
N ALA A 27 -0.86 -17.96 9.84
CA ALA A 27 -1.27 -18.43 8.51
C ALA A 27 -2.33 -19.55 8.54
N HIS A 28 -2.39 -20.30 9.64
CA HIS A 28 -3.38 -21.35 9.86
C HIS A 28 -4.79 -20.82 10.21
N THR A 29 -4.95 -19.52 10.44
CA THR A 29 -6.23 -18.93 10.87
C THR A 29 -7.16 -18.63 9.69
N SER A 30 -8.45 -18.92 9.83
CA SER A 30 -9.47 -18.60 8.81
C SER A 30 -9.54 -17.12 8.44
N LYS A 31 -9.20 -16.22 9.37
CA LYS A 31 -9.12 -14.77 9.14
C LYS A 31 -8.06 -14.43 8.08
N VAL A 32 -6.83 -14.91 8.24
CA VAL A 32 -5.74 -14.70 7.26
C VAL A 32 -6.12 -15.30 5.92
N ARG A 33 -6.74 -16.49 5.91
CA ARG A 33 -7.25 -17.10 4.67
C ARG A 33 -8.29 -16.23 3.97
N GLN A 34 -9.20 -15.60 4.70
CA GLN A 34 -10.25 -14.75 4.12
C GLN A 34 -9.67 -13.44 3.58
N GLU A 35 -8.76 -12.79 4.30
CA GLU A 35 -8.08 -11.59 3.83
C GLU A 35 -7.20 -11.90 2.62
N PHE A 36 -6.47 -13.02 2.63
CA PHE A 36 -5.69 -13.51 1.48
C PHE A 36 -6.58 -13.80 0.26
N ALA A 37 -7.77 -14.37 0.45
CA ALA A 37 -8.74 -14.63 -0.62
C ALA A 37 -9.29 -13.34 -1.25
N GLN A 38 -9.18 -12.18 -0.59
CA GLN A 38 -9.50 -10.90 -1.22
C GLN A 38 -8.42 -10.46 -2.22
N LEU A 39 -7.15 -10.81 -1.99
CA LEU A 39 -6.06 -10.54 -2.93
C LEU A 39 -6.09 -11.51 -4.12
N PHE A 40 -6.47 -12.77 -3.88
CA PHE A 40 -6.60 -13.82 -4.89
C PHE A 40 -8.06 -14.24 -5.07
N GLN A 41 -8.88 -13.36 -5.63
CA GLN A 41 -10.30 -13.63 -5.84
C GLN A 41 -10.53 -14.76 -6.86
N PHE A 42 -11.62 -15.50 -6.68
CA PHE A 42 -12.05 -16.49 -7.66
C PHE A 42 -12.34 -15.83 -9.01
N LYS A 43 -11.91 -16.47 -10.10
CA LYS A 43 -12.10 -15.96 -11.47
C LYS A 43 -13.57 -15.66 -11.80
N ALA A 44 -14.51 -16.43 -11.27
CA ALA A 44 -15.94 -16.19 -11.45
C ALA A 44 -16.40 -14.86 -10.83
N ILE A 45 -15.90 -14.52 -9.63
CA ILE A 45 -16.22 -13.25 -8.95
C ILE A 45 -15.63 -12.09 -9.74
N TYR A 46 -14.38 -12.23 -10.18
CA TYR A 46 -13.70 -11.23 -11.00
C TYR A 46 -14.50 -10.89 -12.28
N LEU A 47 -14.94 -11.91 -13.02
CA LEU A 47 -15.73 -11.73 -14.25
C LEU A 47 -17.08 -11.04 -13.97
N LEU A 48 -17.73 -11.35 -12.85
CA LEU A 48 -18.96 -10.68 -12.46
C LEU A 48 -18.72 -9.20 -12.10
N SER A 49 -17.64 -8.90 -11.39
CA SER A 49 -17.23 -7.53 -11.08
C SER A 49 -16.92 -6.73 -12.34
N GLU A 50 -16.30 -7.35 -13.36
CA GLU A 50 -16.03 -6.71 -14.65
C GLU A 50 -17.33 -6.36 -15.39
N LEU A 51 -18.31 -7.27 -15.39
CA LEU A 51 -19.63 -7.03 -16.01
C LEU A 51 -20.42 -5.92 -15.31
N LEU A 52 -20.31 -5.81 -13.97
CA LEU A 52 -20.99 -4.78 -13.18
C LEU A 52 -20.22 -3.45 -13.14
N SER A 53 -18.91 -3.46 -13.43
CA SER A 53 -18.03 -2.29 -13.43
C SER A 53 -18.60 -1.06 -14.15
N PRO A 54 -19.11 -1.14 -15.40
CA PRO A 54 -19.63 0.05 -16.10
C PRO A 54 -20.85 0.69 -15.43
N ILE A 55 -21.59 -0.04 -14.60
CA ILE A 55 -22.75 0.49 -13.85
C ILE A 55 -22.29 1.06 -12.50
N VAL A 56 -21.40 0.36 -11.81
CA VAL A 56 -20.93 0.75 -10.47
C VAL A 56 -20.00 1.95 -10.52
N THR A 57 -19.09 2.02 -11.50
CA THR A 57 -18.10 3.11 -11.63
C THR A 57 -18.71 4.52 -11.69
N PRO A 58 -19.74 4.84 -12.51
CA PRO A 58 -20.33 6.19 -12.51
C PRO A 58 -21.02 6.53 -11.18
N LEU A 59 -21.61 5.55 -10.49
CA LEU A 59 -22.21 5.76 -9.17
C LEU A 59 -21.13 6.09 -8.12
N VAL A 60 -20.01 5.37 -8.13
CA VAL A 60 -18.88 5.63 -7.24
C VAL A 60 -18.26 7.00 -7.54
N LEU A 61 -18.09 7.36 -8.80
CA LEU A 61 -17.55 8.67 -9.20
C LEU A 61 -18.42 9.82 -8.70
N LEU A 62 -19.73 9.74 -8.89
CA LEU A 62 -20.66 10.81 -8.54
C LEU A 62 -20.91 10.94 -7.03
N PHE A 63 -21.05 9.82 -6.32
CA PHE A 63 -21.44 9.84 -4.91
C PHE A 63 -20.27 9.74 -3.94
N TYR A 64 -19.21 8.99 -4.28
CA TYR A 64 -18.09 8.74 -3.36
C TYR A 64 -16.87 9.61 -3.65
N ILE A 65 -16.50 9.78 -4.93
CA ILE A 65 -15.27 10.52 -5.30
C ILE A 65 -15.52 12.03 -5.28
N LYS A 66 -16.65 12.49 -5.84
CA LYS A 66 -16.99 13.92 -5.89
C LYS A 66 -16.83 14.68 -4.56
N PRO A 67 -17.37 14.22 -3.40
CA PRO A 67 -17.21 14.96 -2.14
C PRO A 67 -15.77 14.98 -1.62
N LYS A 68 -14.90 14.06 -2.06
CA LYS A 68 -13.48 13.96 -1.67
C LYS A 68 -12.53 14.70 -2.62
N ALA A 69 -13.07 15.44 -3.60
CA ALA A 69 -12.25 16.12 -4.60
C ALA A 69 -11.25 17.12 -3.99
N LEU A 70 -11.63 17.81 -2.90
CA LEU A 70 -10.74 18.74 -2.21
C LEU A 70 -9.54 18.02 -1.59
N ASP A 71 -9.78 16.92 -0.87
CA ASP A 71 -8.71 16.10 -0.27
C ASP A 71 -7.73 15.58 -1.33
N ILE A 72 -8.23 15.22 -2.52
CA ILE A 72 -7.39 14.77 -3.64
C ILE A 72 -6.52 15.92 -4.16
N VAL A 73 -7.08 17.11 -4.33
CA VAL A 73 -6.31 18.28 -4.80
C VAL A 73 -5.26 18.69 -3.76
N ASP A 74 -5.61 18.65 -2.47
CA ASP A 74 -4.67 18.93 -1.40
C ASP A 74 -3.58 17.85 -1.30
N PHE A 75 -3.89 16.58 -1.61
CA PHE A 75 -2.87 15.54 -1.76
C PHE A 75 -1.86 15.90 -2.87
N TYR A 76 -2.32 16.25 -4.07
CA TYR A 76 -1.39 16.61 -5.16
C TYR A 76 -0.54 17.84 -4.83
N ARG A 77 -1.11 18.85 -4.18
CA ARG A 77 -0.36 20.07 -3.82
C ARG A 77 0.71 19.79 -2.76
N ASN A 78 0.43 18.95 -1.79
CA ASN A 78 1.34 18.71 -0.66
C ASN A 78 2.34 17.57 -0.90
N PHE A 79 2.03 16.63 -1.80
CA PHE A 79 2.85 15.43 -2.06
C PHE A 79 3.44 15.36 -3.48
N THR A 80 3.51 16.48 -4.19
CA THR A 80 4.28 16.60 -5.44
C THR A 80 5.60 17.29 -5.17
N VAL A 81 6.69 16.75 -5.69
CA VAL A 81 8.06 17.24 -5.53
C VAL A 81 8.77 17.17 -6.88
N GLU A 82 9.51 18.23 -7.22
CA GLU A 82 10.26 18.29 -8.46
C GLU A 82 11.63 17.62 -8.28
N VAL A 83 11.95 16.66 -9.16
CA VAL A 83 13.26 15.99 -9.21
C VAL A 83 14.01 16.42 -10.47
N VAL A 84 15.22 16.90 -10.29
CA VAL A 84 16.10 17.35 -11.38
C VAL A 84 16.29 16.22 -12.39
N GLY A 85 15.96 16.47 -13.65
CA GLY A 85 16.08 15.50 -14.76
C GLY A 85 14.88 14.56 -14.94
N VAL A 86 13.88 14.58 -14.06
CA VAL A 86 12.65 13.76 -14.16
C VAL A 86 11.38 14.62 -14.22
N GLY A 87 11.34 15.73 -13.48
CA GLY A 87 10.18 16.62 -13.34
C GLY A 87 9.38 16.37 -12.06
N ASP A 88 8.10 16.72 -12.08
CA ASP A 88 7.18 16.55 -10.95
C ASP A 88 6.86 15.07 -10.68
N VAL A 89 7.24 14.59 -9.50
CA VAL A 89 6.99 13.21 -9.06
C VAL A 89 6.29 13.18 -7.71
N CYS A 90 5.64 12.06 -7.42
CA CYS A 90 5.02 11.86 -6.11
C CYS A 90 6.11 11.70 -5.03
N SER A 91 5.98 12.42 -3.92
CA SER A 91 6.94 12.41 -2.82
C SER A 91 7.11 11.04 -2.16
N PHE A 92 6.09 10.19 -2.23
CA PHE A 92 6.14 8.81 -1.76
C PHE A 92 6.95 7.89 -2.68
N ALA A 93 7.01 8.18 -3.99
CA ALA A 93 7.76 7.37 -4.94
C ALA A 93 9.28 7.49 -4.75
N GLN A 94 9.75 8.57 -4.13
CA GLN A 94 11.15 8.73 -3.74
C GLN A 94 11.57 7.81 -2.59
N MET A 95 10.63 7.09 -1.98
CA MET A 95 10.93 6.12 -0.92
C MET A 95 11.65 6.72 0.29
N ASP A 96 11.44 8.01 0.57
CA ASP A 96 12.08 8.69 1.69
C ASP A 96 11.45 8.29 3.04
N VAL A 97 12.08 7.31 3.69
CA VAL A 97 11.69 6.78 5.02
C VAL A 97 11.73 7.87 6.10
N ARG A 98 12.51 8.93 5.92
CA ARG A 98 12.63 10.01 6.91
C ARG A 98 11.40 10.90 6.89
N ARG A 99 10.88 11.19 5.70
CA ARG A 99 9.75 12.11 5.50
C ARG A 99 8.37 11.43 5.51
N HIS A 100 8.29 10.17 5.06
CA HIS A 100 7.02 9.44 4.92
C HIS A 100 7.00 8.07 5.63
N GLY A 101 8.05 7.74 6.39
CA GLY A 101 8.14 6.47 7.10
C GLY A 101 7.12 6.33 8.23
N ASN A 102 6.72 5.09 8.50
CA ASN A 102 5.91 4.76 9.66
C ASN A 102 6.81 4.79 10.92
N PRO A 103 6.44 5.52 11.99
CA PRO A 103 7.24 5.67 13.21
C PRO A 103 7.50 4.35 13.94
N MET A 104 6.68 3.31 13.72
CA MET A 104 6.94 1.97 14.27
C MET A 104 8.21 1.33 13.70
N TRP A 105 8.69 1.80 12.54
CA TRP A 105 9.81 1.22 11.80
C TRP A 105 11.03 2.15 11.71
N GLN A 106 10.96 3.36 12.27
CA GLN A 106 12.07 4.32 12.28
C GLN A 106 12.98 4.09 13.49
N SER A 107 14.26 3.81 13.25
CA SER A 107 15.25 3.48 14.29
C SER A 107 16.12 4.65 14.77
N ALA A 108 15.89 5.90 14.33
CA ALA A 108 16.69 7.06 14.74
C ALA A 108 15.90 8.40 14.77
N PRO A 109 16.21 9.33 15.70
CA PRO A 109 15.54 10.62 15.76
C PRO A 109 16.18 11.69 14.84
N ALA A 110 15.30 12.36 14.10
CA ALA A 110 15.27 13.74 13.55
C ALA A 110 16.56 14.47 13.12
N ALA A 111 16.53 15.01 11.88
CA ALA A 111 17.25 16.23 11.49
C ALA A 111 16.60 16.87 10.25
N GLU A 112 15.46 17.53 10.40
CA GLU A 112 14.98 18.58 9.47
C GLU A 112 14.33 19.74 10.25
N PRO A 113 14.55 21.01 9.84
CA PRO A 113 14.01 22.18 10.53
C PRO A 113 12.55 22.39 10.07
N ASN A 114 11.60 21.97 10.90
CA ASN A 114 10.14 22.02 10.71
C ASN A 114 9.53 20.99 9.74
N PRO A 115 9.51 19.70 10.11
CA PRO A 115 8.59 18.76 9.47
C PRO A 115 7.13 19.19 9.75
N PRO A 116 6.22 19.15 8.77
CA PRO A 116 4.79 19.31 9.03
C PRO A 116 4.36 18.25 10.06
N PRO A 117 3.37 18.56 10.94
CA PRO A 117 2.97 17.64 12.00
C PRO A 117 2.63 16.26 11.40
N PRO A 118 3.14 15.17 11.99
CA PRO A 118 2.89 13.83 11.48
C PRO A 118 1.40 13.52 11.60
N ASN A 119 0.69 13.60 10.48
CA ASN A 119 -0.71 13.21 10.39
C ASN A 119 -0.79 11.80 9.80
N GLN A 120 -1.87 11.07 10.08
CA GLN A 120 -2.07 9.70 9.60
C GLN A 120 -1.96 9.58 8.05
N TYR A 121 -2.19 10.68 7.33
CA TYR A 121 -2.08 10.79 5.87
C TYR A 121 -0.65 10.91 5.33
N THR A 122 0.32 11.24 6.19
CA THR A 122 1.74 11.39 5.82
C THR A 122 2.51 10.07 5.94
N GLN A 123 1.94 9.07 6.63
CA GLN A 123 2.57 7.78 6.88
C GLN A 123 2.22 6.78 5.82
N VAL A 124 3.21 5.99 5.40
CA VAL A 124 3.00 5.02 4.33
C VAL A 124 2.73 3.63 4.88
N SER A 125 1.75 2.96 4.29
CA SER A 125 1.42 1.56 4.55
C SER A 125 2.56 0.63 4.15
N VAL A 126 2.57 -0.58 4.73
CA VAL A 126 3.60 -1.64 4.60
C VAL A 126 4.06 -1.92 3.14
N CYS A 127 3.22 -1.62 2.14
CA CYS A 127 3.59 -1.68 0.72
C CYS A 127 4.88 -0.95 0.37
N LEU A 128 5.08 0.28 0.86
CA LEU A 128 6.25 1.08 0.44
C LEU A 128 7.54 0.61 1.13
N SER A 129 7.45 0.15 2.39
CA SER A 129 8.58 -0.47 3.10
C SER A 129 9.06 -1.73 2.37
N SER A 130 8.11 -2.53 1.86
CA SER A 130 8.45 -3.74 1.09
C SER A 130 9.01 -3.42 -0.30
N SER A 131 8.52 -2.37 -0.97
CA SER A 131 9.11 -1.86 -2.22
C SER A 131 10.55 -1.34 -2.04
N ILE A 132 10.88 -0.71 -0.90
CA ILE A 132 12.24 -0.26 -0.59
C ILE A 132 13.20 -1.44 -0.41
N ILE A 133 12.78 -2.46 0.34
CA ILE A 133 13.59 -3.67 0.57
C ILE A 133 13.87 -4.38 -0.76
N LEU A 134 12.89 -4.41 -1.66
CA LEU A 134 13.08 -4.96 -3.00
C LEU A 134 14.05 -4.13 -3.85
N PHE A 135 13.89 -2.81 -3.87
CA PHE A 135 14.74 -1.94 -4.67
C PHE A 135 16.21 -1.99 -4.23
N VAL A 136 16.46 -2.19 -2.93
CA VAL A 136 17.82 -2.37 -2.38
C VAL A 136 18.39 -3.76 -2.64
N HIS A 137 17.56 -4.79 -2.84
CA HIS A 137 18.01 -6.15 -3.12
C HIS A 137 18.24 -6.43 -4.62
N GLU A 138 17.80 -5.51 -5.49
CA GLU A 138 17.92 -5.61 -6.95
C GLU A 138 19.01 -4.67 -7.54
N ILE A 139 19.74 -3.95 -6.69
CA ILE A 139 20.96 -3.17 -6.99
C ILE A 139 22.17 -3.89 -6.41
#